data_AF-A0A1E3ZCI2-F1
#
_entry.id   AF-A0A1E3ZCI2-F1
#
_cell.length_a   1.000
_cell.length_b   1.000
_cell.length_c   1.000
_cell.angle_alpha   90.00
_cell.angle_beta   90.00
_cell.angle_gamma   90.00
#
_symmetry.space_group_name_H-M   'P 1'
#
loop_
_entity.id
_entity.type
_entity.pdbx_description
1 polymer ?
#
loop_
_entity_poly.entity_id
_entity_poly.type
_entity_poly.pdbx_seq_one_letter_code
_entity_poly.pdbx_strand_id
1 'polypeptide(L)'
;MAFSKGGLLLTGLTVCIAAPFSSMAQKSEKTAKVGGAGVYELAVSESTGAVYVAAAGSRSAPGGKIYKLDPKTLAITDSIDAKDTPPFGVGINDKTQTLYTSNTRTGSVSAVDLKSGKIVATIKNGQEKSHTREVVVDETRNRVYVSDVGEGSSIWVIDGNTNTYLHSIENTGKTTTGLALDAEKQVLYVTNMGTNEIGVVDLEAKKLVKSYSAHGERPVNLVLDKPTGRLFVVDQGTNEVNVIKAESGELIRKIPAGKGALGIKMDPVRKRVYTANRQDGTVTVIDSDSYKVLATLEAGSAPNTVVVNTKTGAAYVTNKTKPMQRPQGGQGGGQRPQGGQGGGQEGQRPAPAPDPLGDTVTLILP
;
A
#
# COMPACT_ATOMS: atom_id res chain seq x y z
N MET A 1 -44.06 -55.93 49.11
CA MET A 1 -43.86 -54.51 49.44
C MET A 1 -42.96 -53.91 48.39
N ALA A 2 -43.49 -52.90 47.68
CA ALA A 2 -42.81 -52.14 46.64
C ALA A 2 -41.69 -51.27 47.22
N PHE A 3 -40.68 -50.93 46.41
CA PHE A 3 -40.31 -49.53 46.11
C PHE A 3 -39.31 -49.52 44.94
N SER A 4 -39.71 -48.88 43.85
CA SER A 4 -38.85 -48.56 42.70
C SER A 4 -37.92 -47.40 43.05
N LYS A 5 -36.70 -47.42 42.49
CA LYS A 5 -35.85 -46.23 42.41
C LYS A 5 -35.60 -45.94 40.93
N GLY A 6 -36.32 -44.95 40.41
CA GLY A 6 -36.03 -44.33 39.12
C GLY A 6 -34.84 -43.40 39.26
N GLY A 7 -33.79 -43.63 38.47
CA GLY A 7 -32.68 -42.70 38.28
C GLY A 7 -33.06 -41.68 37.20
N LEU A 8 -33.19 -40.42 37.61
CA LEU A 8 -33.43 -39.28 36.72
C LEU A 8 -32.08 -38.84 36.12
N LEU A 9 -31.89 -39.01 34.80
CA LEU A 9 -30.79 -38.37 34.08
C LEU A 9 -31.08 -36.87 33.96
N LEU A 10 -30.31 -36.03 34.67
CA LEU A 10 -30.23 -34.60 34.39
C LEU A 10 -29.26 -34.38 33.22
N THR A 11 -29.78 -34.13 32.03
CA THR A 11 -28.99 -33.57 30.92
C THR A 11 -28.72 -32.09 31.23
N GLY A 12 -27.50 -31.79 31.69
CA GLY A 12 -27.03 -30.41 31.87
C GLY A 12 -26.88 -29.71 30.53
N LEU A 13 -27.85 -28.86 30.17
CA LEU A 13 -27.76 -27.95 29.04
C LEU A 13 -26.70 -26.88 29.39
N THR A 14 -25.49 -27.03 28.84
CA THR A 14 -24.47 -25.99 28.96
C THR A 14 -24.82 -24.87 28.00
N VAL A 15 -25.45 -23.81 28.51
CA VAL A 15 -25.64 -22.56 27.77
C VAL A 15 -24.29 -21.86 27.75
N CYS A 16 -23.56 -22.00 26.63
CA CYS A 16 -22.44 -21.13 26.32
C CYS A 16 -22.97 -19.71 26.10
N ILE A 17 -22.96 -18.89 27.15
CA ILE A 17 -23.15 -17.45 27.02
C ILE A 17 -21.88 -16.94 26.33
N ALA A 18 -21.95 -16.77 25.01
CA ALA A 18 -20.94 -16.04 24.28
C ALA A 18 -20.93 -14.59 24.80
N ALA A 19 -19.90 -14.24 25.58
CA ALA A 19 -19.67 -12.85 25.91
C ALA A 19 -19.48 -12.07 24.59
N PRO A 20 -20.13 -10.91 24.41
CA PRO A 20 -19.89 -10.10 23.23
C PRO A 20 -18.41 -9.71 23.24
N PHE A 21 -17.66 -10.15 22.23
CA PHE A 21 -16.36 -9.58 21.93
C PHE A 21 -16.59 -8.10 21.67
N SER A 22 -16.30 -7.27 22.66
CA SER A 22 -16.25 -5.83 22.49
C SER A 22 -15.09 -5.57 21.52
N SER A 23 -15.39 -5.43 20.22
CA SER A 23 -14.40 -5.04 19.24
C SER A 23 -13.94 -3.65 19.61
N MET A 24 -12.81 -3.55 20.31
CA MET A 24 -12.12 -2.28 20.44
C MET A 24 -11.87 -1.79 19.02
N ALA A 25 -12.47 -0.67 18.64
CA ALA A 25 -12.22 -0.06 17.35
C ALA A 25 -10.73 0.24 17.25
N GLN A 26 -10.08 -0.17 16.15
CA GLN A 26 -8.67 0.16 15.91
C GLN A 26 -8.48 1.67 16.02
N LYS A 27 -7.34 2.10 16.57
CA LYS A 27 -6.98 3.52 16.70
C LYS A 27 -5.59 3.74 16.15
N SER A 28 -5.33 4.94 15.65
CA SER A 28 -3.96 5.41 15.49
C SER A 28 -3.33 5.54 16.87
N GLU A 29 -2.28 4.76 17.10
CA GLU A 29 -1.63 4.68 18.40
C GLU A 29 -0.55 5.76 18.53
N LYS A 30 0.25 5.91 17.47
CA LYS A 30 1.41 6.79 17.48
C LYS A 30 1.74 7.32 16.10
N THR A 31 2.12 8.59 16.01
CA THR A 31 2.70 9.18 14.82
C THR A 31 4.06 9.77 15.19
N ALA A 32 5.07 9.50 14.37
CA ALA A 32 6.42 10.01 14.58
C ALA A 32 7.02 10.56 13.28
N LYS A 33 7.80 11.63 13.42
CA LYS A 33 8.56 12.22 12.32
C LYS A 33 9.62 11.26 11.78
N VAL A 34 9.74 11.19 10.47
CA VAL A 34 10.87 10.55 9.79
C VAL A 34 11.95 11.60 9.53
N GLY A 35 13.22 11.23 9.65
CA GLY A 35 14.34 12.19 9.67
C GLY A 35 14.53 13.00 8.39
N GLY A 36 13.97 12.56 7.26
CA GLY A 36 14.09 13.20 5.94
C GLY A 36 12.75 13.54 5.31
N ALA A 37 12.78 14.48 4.37
CA ALA A 37 11.62 14.81 3.53
C ALA A 37 11.48 13.85 2.34
N GLY A 38 10.28 13.78 1.79
CA GLY A 38 9.96 12.98 0.63
C GLY A 38 9.82 11.49 0.94
N VAL A 39 9.12 11.12 2.01
CA VAL A 39 8.76 9.71 2.27
C VAL A 39 7.86 9.16 1.17
N TYR A 40 8.00 7.87 0.88
CA TYR A 40 7.22 7.12 -0.10
C TYR A 40 6.74 5.81 0.52
N GLU A 41 7.15 4.67 -0.04
CA GLU A 41 6.78 3.38 0.50
C GLU A 41 7.59 3.03 1.75
N LEU A 42 7.04 2.10 2.48
CA LEU A 42 7.67 1.44 3.60
C LEU A 42 7.45 -0.06 3.46
N ALA A 43 8.29 -0.84 4.10
CA ALA A 43 8.14 -2.28 4.22
C ALA A 43 8.41 -2.71 5.66
N VAL A 44 7.81 -3.82 6.08
CA VAL A 44 8.09 -4.44 7.37
C VAL A 44 8.73 -5.80 7.11
N SER A 45 9.84 -6.07 7.78
CA SER A 45 10.42 -7.42 7.81
C SER A 45 9.59 -8.26 8.77
N GLU A 46 8.93 -9.30 8.25
CA GLU A 46 8.11 -10.20 9.08
C GLU A 46 8.97 -11.04 10.03
N SER A 47 10.24 -11.29 9.67
CA SER A 47 11.16 -12.07 10.51
C SER A 47 11.72 -11.28 11.70
N THR A 48 12.01 -9.99 11.51
CA THR A 48 12.64 -9.16 12.56
C THR A 48 11.68 -8.16 13.21
N GLY A 49 10.54 -7.89 12.56
CA GLY A 49 9.61 -6.83 12.94
C GLY A 49 10.10 -5.41 12.58
N ALA A 50 11.30 -5.25 12.03
CA ALA A 50 11.83 -3.93 11.71
C ALA A 50 11.04 -3.27 10.56
N VAL A 51 10.82 -1.96 10.67
CA VAL A 51 10.13 -1.15 9.66
C VAL A 51 11.15 -0.32 8.88
N TYR A 52 11.11 -0.41 7.56
CA TYR A 52 12.01 0.33 6.67
C TYR A 52 11.21 1.33 5.85
N VAL A 53 11.66 2.58 5.79
CA VAL A 53 10.94 3.69 5.12
C VAL A 53 11.83 4.31 4.06
N ALA A 54 11.38 4.30 2.80
CA ALA A 54 12.04 5.02 1.72
C ALA A 54 11.75 6.52 1.82
N ALA A 55 12.80 7.33 1.77
CA ALA A 55 12.73 8.78 1.67
C ALA A 55 13.62 9.26 0.52
N ALA A 56 13.02 9.80 -0.54
CA ALA A 56 13.73 10.20 -1.75
C ALA A 56 14.38 11.60 -1.66
N GLY A 57 14.14 12.35 -0.57
CA GLY A 57 14.44 13.77 -0.54
C GLY A 57 13.55 14.58 -1.51
N SER A 58 13.85 15.87 -1.64
CA SER A 58 13.14 16.75 -2.57
C SER A 58 13.75 16.66 -3.98
N ARG A 59 13.08 17.25 -4.98
CA ARG A 59 13.65 17.36 -6.33
C ARG A 59 14.83 18.33 -6.41
N SER A 60 14.84 19.36 -5.57
CA SER A 60 15.89 20.40 -5.54
C SER A 60 17.04 20.06 -4.58
N ALA A 61 16.83 19.12 -3.66
CA ALA A 61 17.82 18.62 -2.72
C ALA A 61 17.60 17.10 -2.58
N PRO A 62 18.00 16.30 -3.58
CA PRO A 62 17.99 14.85 -3.47
C PRO A 62 18.97 14.43 -2.36
N GLY A 63 18.47 13.70 -1.38
CA GLY A 63 19.22 13.26 -0.19
C GLY A 63 18.70 11.92 0.28
N GLY A 64 18.50 11.02 -0.69
CA GLY A 64 17.82 9.74 -0.54
C GLY A 64 18.34 8.93 0.65
N LYS A 65 17.43 8.43 1.48
CA LYS A 65 17.74 7.53 2.59
C LYS A 65 16.68 6.45 2.74
N ILE A 66 17.09 5.33 3.31
CA ILE A 66 16.15 4.33 3.84
C ILE A 66 16.31 4.32 5.35
N TYR A 67 15.27 4.71 6.08
CA TYR A 67 15.28 4.74 7.54
C TYR A 67 14.79 3.42 8.10
N LYS A 68 15.50 2.89 9.11
CA LYS A 68 15.06 1.75 9.91
C LYS A 68 14.44 2.25 11.20
N LEU A 69 13.18 1.93 11.44
CA LEU A 69 12.44 2.36 12.61
C LEU A 69 12.24 1.19 13.58
N ASP A 70 12.27 1.50 14.88
CA ASP A 70 11.76 0.61 15.91
C ASP A 70 10.23 0.48 15.76
N PRO A 71 9.68 -0.75 15.68
CA PRO A 71 8.27 -0.96 15.32
C PRO A 71 7.26 -0.52 16.37
N LYS A 72 7.68 -0.25 17.61
CA LYS A 72 6.79 0.16 18.70
C LYS A 72 6.84 1.66 18.92
N THR A 73 8.06 2.19 18.96
CA THR A 73 8.32 3.59 19.29
C THR A 73 8.36 4.49 18.05
N LEU A 74 8.55 3.91 16.86
CA LEU A 74 8.81 4.59 15.59
C LEU A 74 10.09 5.45 15.60
N ALA A 75 10.96 5.27 16.61
CA ALA A 75 12.25 5.94 16.66
C ALA A 75 13.15 5.42 15.53
N ILE A 76 13.89 6.32 14.89
CA ILE A 76 14.92 5.96 13.92
C ILE A 76 16.05 5.26 14.66
N THR A 77 16.29 4.00 14.32
CA THR A 77 17.35 3.18 14.90
C THR A 77 18.58 3.12 14.02
N ASP A 78 18.39 3.29 12.70
CA ASP A 78 19.46 3.29 11.71
C ASP A 78 19.01 3.98 10.41
N SER A 79 19.95 4.29 9.51
CA SER A 79 19.65 4.77 8.17
C SER A 79 20.69 4.30 7.14
N ILE A 80 20.22 3.89 5.97
CA ILE A 80 21.05 3.58 4.80
C ILE A 80 21.08 4.82 3.89
N ASP A 81 22.28 5.27 3.50
CA ASP A 81 22.45 6.34 2.51
C ASP A 81 22.16 5.81 1.10
N ALA A 82 21.28 6.51 0.38
CA ALA A 82 20.86 6.22 -0.97
C ALA A 82 20.77 7.51 -1.82
N LYS A 83 21.62 8.51 -1.54
CA LYS A 83 21.58 9.83 -2.19
C LYS A 83 21.66 9.76 -3.72
N ASP A 84 22.48 8.84 -4.24
CA ASP A 84 22.74 8.67 -5.67
C ASP A 84 21.64 7.83 -6.36
N THR A 85 20.84 7.12 -5.56
CA THR A 85 19.71 6.29 -6.00
C THR A 85 18.49 6.53 -5.11
N PRO A 86 17.86 7.73 -5.18
CA PRO A 86 16.78 8.08 -4.25
C PRO A 86 15.65 7.04 -4.25
N PRO A 87 15.32 6.44 -3.09
CA PRO A 87 14.41 5.30 -3.00
C PRO A 87 12.94 5.72 -3.01
N PHE A 88 12.07 4.92 -3.63
CA PHE A 88 10.63 5.16 -3.74
C PHE A 88 9.81 3.97 -3.27
N GLY A 89 9.72 2.93 -4.11
CA GLY A 89 9.00 1.70 -3.82
C GLY A 89 9.88 0.69 -3.12
N VAL A 90 9.34 -0.13 -2.23
CA VAL A 90 10.13 -0.99 -1.33
C VAL A 90 9.53 -2.39 -1.20
N GLY A 91 10.35 -3.41 -1.46
CA GLY A 91 10.07 -4.81 -1.17
C GLY A 91 11.20 -5.45 -0.36
N ILE A 92 10.89 -6.44 0.47
CA ILE A 92 11.87 -7.18 1.28
C ILE A 92 11.77 -8.66 0.94
N ASN A 93 12.93 -9.31 0.80
CA ASN A 93 13.07 -10.75 0.92
C ASN A 93 13.53 -11.07 2.35
N ASP A 94 12.62 -11.52 3.22
CA ASP A 94 12.91 -11.86 4.60
C ASP A 94 13.85 -13.07 4.72
N LYS A 95 13.86 -13.99 3.74
CA LYS A 95 14.77 -15.15 3.78
C LYS A 95 16.22 -14.78 3.54
N THR A 96 16.48 -13.90 2.57
CA THR A 96 17.84 -13.44 2.25
C THR A 96 18.24 -12.20 3.04
N GLN A 97 17.29 -11.56 3.73
CA GLN A 97 17.47 -10.27 4.40
C GLN A 97 17.95 -9.19 3.41
N THR A 98 17.34 -9.17 2.22
CA THR A 98 17.63 -8.19 1.17
C THR A 98 16.43 -7.29 0.95
N LEU A 99 16.63 -5.98 1.01
CA LEU A 99 15.63 -4.99 0.64
C LEU A 99 15.89 -4.53 -0.79
N TYR A 100 14.85 -4.51 -1.61
CA TYR A 100 14.88 -3.96 -2.95
C TYR A 100 14.08 -2.66 -2.98
N THR A 101 14.68 -1.61 -3.52
CA THR A 101 14.02 -0.31 -3.69
C THR A 101 14.03 0.12 -5.14
N SER A 102 12.90 0.61 -5.63
CA SER A 102 12.86 1.29 -6.92
C SER A 102 13.42 2.70 -6.80
N ASN A 103 14.10 3.15 -7.85
CA ASN A 103 14.76 4.44 -7.90
C ASN A 103 14.13 5.25 -9.03
N THR A 104 12.86 5.61 -8.87
CA THR A 104 12.01 6.19 -9.92
C THR A 104 12.63 7.37 -10.67
N ARG A 105 13.46 8.19 -10.00
CA ARG A 105 14.12 9.36 -10.62
C ARG A 105 15.33 9.00 -11.47
N THR A 106 15.96 7.85 -11.21
CA THR A 106 17.19 7.41 -11.89
C THR A 106 16.98 6.19 -12.77
N GLY A 107 15.75 5.64 -12.84
CA GLY A 107 15.40 4.51 -13.70
C GLY A 107 16.18 3.25 -13.36
N SER A 108 16.25 2.90 -12.07
CA SER A 108 17.02 1.75 -11.58
C SER A 108 16.37 1.12 -10.36
N VAL A 109 16.88 -0.03 -9.91
CA VAL A 109 16.50 -0.70 -8.66
C VAL A 109 17.76 -0.93 -7.83
N SER A 110 17.75 -0.59 -6.54
CA SER A 110 18.86 -0.89 -5.64
C SER A 110 18.55 -2.12 -4.79
N ALA A 111 19.52 -3.02 -4.64
CA ALA A 111 19.49 -4.11 -3.66
C ALA A 111 20.32 -3.72 -2.45
N VAL A 112 19.75 -3.87 -1.25
CA VAL A 112 20.34 -3.49 0.03
C VAL A 112 20.45 -4.72 0.91
N ASP A 113 21.65 -5.04 1.36
CA ASP A 113 21.86 -6.07 2.38
C ASP A 113 21.48 -5.50 3.75
N LEU A 114 20.42 -6.02 4.36
CA LEU A 114 19.89 -5.51 5.62
C LEU A 114 20.78 -5.83 6.82
N LYS A 115 21.70 -6.79 6.69
CA LYS A 115 22.66 -7.13 7.75
C LYS A 115 23.76 -6.09 7.86
N SER A 116 24.35 -5.70 6.73
CA SER A 116 25.41 -4.68 6.69
C SER A 116 24.90 -3.25 6.54
N GLY A 117 23.63 -3.05 6.14
CA GLY A 117 23.06 -1.73 5.88
C GLY A 117 23.64 -1.06 4.63
N LYS A 118 24.10 -1.84 3.64
CA LYS A 118 24.76 -1.33 2.43
C LYS A 118 23.99 -1.65 1.17
N ILE A 119 23.96 -0.71 0.24
CA ILE A 119 23.57 -0.99 -1.15
C ILE A 119 24.65 -1.90 -1.76
N VAL A 120 24.26 -3.11 -2.16
CA VAL A 120 25.15 -4.12 -2.73
C VAL A 120 25.04 -4.23 -4.25
N ALA A 121 23.97 -3.70 -4.85
CA ALA A 121 23.82 -3.61 -6.29
C ALA A 121 22.90 -2.43 -6.68
N THR A 122 23.20 -1.81 -7.83
CA THR A 122 22.32 -0.87 -8.54
C THR A 122 22.03 -1.46 -9.92
N ILE A 123 20.77 -1.82 -10.14
CA ILE A 123 20.29 -2.65 -11.25
C ILE A 123 19.61 -1.75 -12.28
N LYS A 124 20.02 -1.88 -13.54
CA LYS A 124 19.47 -1.15 -14.69
C LYS A 124 19.11 -2.14 -15.79
N ASN A 125 18.07 -1.83 -16.56
CA ASN A 125 17.66 -2.62 -17.73
C ASN A 125 18.37 -2.19 -19.04
N GLY A 126 19.22 -1.15 -18.99
CA GLY A 126 19.95 -0.62 -20.15
C GLY A 126 19.16 0.32 -21.06
N GLN A 127 17.89 0.62 -20.75
CA GLN A 127 17.07 1.55 -21.52
C GLN A 127 17.36 3.02 -21.13
N GLU A 128 17.21 3.94 -22.09
CA GLU A 128 17.43 5.38 -21.85
C GLU A 128 16.41 5.98 -20.86
N LYS A 129 15.18 5.46 -20.87
CA LYS A 129 14.09 5.93 -20.03
C LYS A 129 13.44 4.73 -19.34
N SER A 130 13.33 4.84 -18.03
CA SER A 130 12.58 3.90 -17.19
C SER A 130 11.94 4.68 -16.04
N HIS A 131 10.77 4.22 -15.62
CA HIS A 131 10.01 4.72 -14.48
C HIS A 131 9.64 3.56 -13.55
N THR A 132 10.65 2.97 -12.91
CA THR A 132 10.47 1.93 -11.90
C THR A 132 9.58 2.43 -10.76
N ARG A 133 8.55 1.66 -10.39
CA ARG A 133 7.59 2.02 -9.34
C ARG A 133 7.46 0.95 -8.25
N GLU A 134 6.47 0.07 -8.33
CA GLU A 134 6.16 -0.88 -7.25
C GLU A 134 7.15 -2.05 -7.28
N VAL A 135 7.52 -2.58 -6.12
CA VAL A 135 8.48 -3.70 -5.97
C VAL A 135 7.83 -4.85 -5.22
N VAL A 136 7.74 -6.02 -5.84
CA VAL A 136 7.21 -7.25 -5.23
C VAL A 136 8.25 -8.36 -5.30
N VAL A 137 8.37 -9.12 -4.22
CA VAL A 137 9.38 -10.17 -4.05
C VAL A 137 8.72 -11.55 -3.96
N ASP A 138 9.19 -12.50 -4.77
CA ASP A 138 8.95 -13.93 -4.60
C ASP A 138 10.10 -14.53 -3.78
N GLU A 139 9.89 -14.72 -2.48
CA GLU A 139 10.88 -15.35 -1.61
C GLU A 139 11.04 -16.86 -1.84
N THR A 140 10.12 -17.51 -2.54
CA THR A 140 10.23 -18.94 -2.86
C THR A 140 11.24 -19.18 -3.97
N ARG A 141 11.27 -18.29 -4.96
CA ARG A 141 12.18 -18.36 -6.12
C ARG A 141 13.36 -17.39 -6.05
N ASN A 142 13.40 -16.56 -5.01
CA ASN A 142 14.34 -15.43 -4.90
C ASN A 142 14.31 -14.58 -6.17
N ARG A 143 13.12 -14.09 -6.51
CA ARG A 143 12.85 -13.25 -7.70
C ARG A 143 12.22 -11.94 -7.27
N VAL A 144 12.56 -10.87 -7.97
CA VAL A 144 11.99 -9.54 -7.73
C VAL A 144 11.33 -9.03 -9.00
N TYR A 145 10.12 -8.50 -8.85
CA TYR A 145 9.31 -7.95 -9.93
C TYR A 145 9.11 -6.46 -9.68
N VAL A 146 9.39 -5.64 -10.69
CA VAL A 146 9.27 -4.18 -10.58
C VAL A 146 8.49 -3.63 -11.75
N SER A 147 7.44 -2.84 -11.48
CA SER A 147 6.68 -2.19 -12.56
C SER A 147 7.49 -1.04 -13.15
N ASP A 148 7.60 -1.01 -14.47
CA ASP A 148 8.20 0.06 -15.24
C ASP A 148 7.10 0.80 -16.02
N VAL A 149 6.71 1.97 -15.51
CA VAL A 149 5.47 2.65 -15.88
C VAL A 149 5.65 3.44 -17.18
N GLY A 150 4.80 3.18 -18.18
CA GLY A 150 4.81 3.91 -19.45
C GLY A 150 3.53 3.73 -20.27
N GLU A 151 3.50 4.28 -21.49
CA GLU A 151 2.40 4.06 -22.43
C GLU A 151 2.26 2.59 -22.82
N GLY A 152 3.39 1.92 -23.10
CA GLY A 152 3.53 0.47 -23.06
C GLY A 152 4.40 0.11 -21.85
N SER A 153 3.77 -0.23 -20.74
CA SER A 153 4.49 -0.57 -19.51
C SER A 153 5.08 -1.98 -19.58
N SER A 154 6.13 -2.20 -18.80
CA SER A 154 6.75 -3.53 -18.65
C SER A 154 6.96 -3.87 -17.17
N ILE A 155 7.28 -5.13 -16.92
CA ILE A 155 7.65 -5.61 -15.56
C ILE A 155 9.05 -6.17 -15.63
N TRP A 156 9.98 -5.56 -14.91
CA TRP A 156 11.33 -6.07 -14.78
C TRP A 156 11.33 -7.33 -13.92
N VAL A 157 12.10 -8.32 -14.33
CA VAL A 157 12.38 -9.53 -13.56
C VAL A 157 13.86 -9.50 -13.18
N ILE A 158 14.13 -9.58 -11.88
CA ILE A 158 15.48 -9.52 -11.30
C ILE A 158 15.77 -10.84 -10.58
N ASP A 159 16.98 -11.36 -10.77
CA ASP A 159 17.48 -12.50 -10.01
C ASP A 159 17.97 -12.03 -8.65
N GLY A 160 17.35 -12.49 -7.57
CA GLY A 160 17.76 -12.12 -6.22
C GLY A 160 19.01 -12.85 -5.71
N ASN A 161 19.49 -13.90 -6.40
CA ASN A 161 20.74 -14.58 -6.00
C ASN A 161 21.96 -13.77 -6.42
N THR A 162 21.89 -13.16 -7.59
CA THR A 162 22.99 -12.36 -8.18
C THR A 162 22.74 -10.87 -8.11
N ASN A 163 21.52 -10.44 -7.76
CA ASN A 163 21.05 -9.05 -7.84
C ASN A 163 21.27 -8.45 -9.23
N THR A 164 20.91 -9.19 -10.28
CA THR A 164 21.04 -8.76 -11.67
C THR A 164 19.70 -8.75 -12.39
N TYR A 165 19.52 -7.79 -13.28
CA TYR A 165 18.41 -7.78 -14.23
C TYR A 165 18.45 -9.05 -15.10
N LEU A 166 17.32 -9.73 -15.26
CA LEU A 166 17.19 -10.89 -16.13
C LEU A 166 16.58 -10.50 -17.48
N HIS A 167 15.37 -9.95 -17.43
CA HIS A 167 14.60 -9.52 -18.59
C HIS A 167 13.40 -8.68 -18.13
N SER A 168 12.67 -8.12 -19.08
CA SER A 168 11.38 -7.48 -18.87
C SER A 168 10.27 -8.30 -19.52
N ILE A 169 9.10 -8.32 -18.88
CA ILE A 169 7.84 -8.75 -19.49
C ILE A 169 7.22 -7.50 -20.12
N GLU A 170 7.21 -7.44 -21.44
CA GLU A 170 6.75 -6.26 -22.19
C GLU A 170 5.23 -6.24 -22.38
N ASN A 171 4.69 -5.08 -22.75
CA ASN A 171 3.27 -4.88 -23.12
C ASN A 171 2.29 -5.32 -22.02
N THR A 172 2.59 -4.96 -20.77
CA THR A 172 1.77 -5.32 -19.59
C THR A 172 0.55 -4.43 -19.39
N GLY A 173 0.40 -3.43 -20.26
CA GLY A 173 -0.71 -2.48 -20.28
C GLY A 173 -0.23 -1.03 -20.31
N LYS A 174 -1.18 -0.10 -20.17
CA LYS A 174 -0.90 1.33 -20.14
C LYS A 174 -0.86 1.84 -18.72
N THR A 175 0.25 2.50 -18.37
CA THR A 175 0.50 3.03 -17.03
C THR A 175 0.27 1.93 -15.96
N THR A 176 0.92 0.79 -16.15
CA THR A 176 0.88 -0.35 -15.24
C THR A 176 1.62 0.01 -13.96
N THR A 177 0.93 -0.03 -12.83
CA THR A 177 1.41 0.55 -11.58
C THR A 177 1.52 -0.48 -10.47
N GLY A 178 0.40 -0.78 -9.81
CA GLY A 178 0.26 -1.79 -8.76
C GLY A 178 0.63 -3.19 -9.23
N LEU A 179 1.24 -3.95 -8.33
CA LEU A 179 1.60 -5.36 -8.52
C LEU A 179 1.09 -6.20 -7.33
N ALA A 180 0.43 -7.33 -7.60
CA ALA A 180 0.12 -8.36 -6.60
C ALA A 180 0.50 -9.75 -7.14
N LEU A 181 1.37 -10.44 -6.40
CA LEU A 181 1.94 -11.73 -6.80
C LEU A 181 1.15 -12.91 -6.22
N ASP A 182 0.77 -13.84 -7.09
CA ASP A 182 0.48 -15.23 -6.73
C ASP A 182 1.69 -16.11 -7.09
N ALA A 183 2.60 -16.29 -6.12
CA ALA A 183 3.84 -17.04 -6.34
C ALA A 183 3.63 -18.53 -6.60
N GLU A 184 2.51 -19.11 -6.15
CA GLU A 184 2.20 -20.52 -6.42
C GLU A 184 1.74 -20.70 -7.86
N LYS A 185 0.88 -19.81 -8.34
CA LYS A 185 0.37 -19.85 -9.72
C LYS A 185 1.30 -19.21 -10.75
N GLN A 186 2.38 -18.57 -10.30
CA GLN A 186 3.29 -17.81 -11.16
C GLN A 186 2.56 -16.73 -11.98
N VAL A 187 1.71 -15.97 -11.30
CA VAL A 187 0.93 -14.88 -11.89
C VAL A 187 1.16 -13.58 -11.14
N LEU A 188 1.31 -12.48 -11.88
CA LEU A 188 1.16 -11.13 -11.36
C LEU A 188 -0.18 -10.55 -11.80
N TYR A 189 -0.97 -10.10 -10.83
CA TYR A 189 -2.09 -9.20 -11.09
C TYR A 189 -1.58 -7.77 -11.06
N VAL A 190 -1.93 -6.97 -12.06
CA VAL A 190 -1.42 -5.60 -12.21
C VAL A 190 -2.54 -4.60 -12.45
N THR A 191 -2.40 -3.36 -11.97
CA THR A 191 -3.35 -2.28 -12.29
C THR A 191 -2.85 -1.46 -13.47
N ASN A 192 -3.62 -1.47 -14.55
CA ASN A 192 -3.41 -0.66 -15.74
C ASN A 192 -4.22 0.64 -15.61
N MET A 193 -3.63 1.62 -14.91
CA MET A 193 -4.31 2.87 -14.56
C MET A 193 -4.77 3.65 -15.80
N GLY A 194 -4.04 3.53 -16.91
CA GLY A 194 -4.36 4.25 -18.15
C GLY A 194 -5.53 3.67 -18.95
N THR A 195 -5.92 2.42 -18.68
CA THR A 195 -7.08 1.76 -19.32
C THR A 195 -8.19 1.38 -18.34
N ASN A 196 -8.02 1.65 -17.04
CA ASN A 196 -8.95 1.26 -15.97
C ASN A 196 -9.15 -0.26 -15.87
N GLU A 197 -8.09 -1.03 -16.10
CA GLU A 197 -8.12 -2.49 -16.12
C GLU A 197 -7.23 -3.11 -15.05
N ILE A 198 -7.53 -4.37 -14.74
CA ILE A 198 -6.59 -5.31 -14.12
C ILE A 198 -6.04 -6.21 -15.21
N GLY A 199 -4.71 -6.27 -15.30
CA GLY A 199 -4.00 -7.23 -16.13
C GLY A 199 -3.60 -8.47 -15.33
N VAL A 200 -3.60 -9.62 -16.00
CA VAL A 200 -3.08 -10.89 -15.48
C VAL A 200 -1.85 -11.24 -16.32
N VAL A 201 -0.68 -11.15 -15.70
CA VAL A 201 0.61 -11.45 -16.33
C VAL A 201 1.05 -12.82 -15.89
N ASP A 202 1.20 -13.73 -16.86
CA ASP A 202 1.77 -15.05 -16.67
C ASP A 202 3.29 -14.92 -16.65
N LEU A 203 3.92 -15.33 -15.54
CA LEU A 203 5.36 -15.18 -15.33
C LEU A 203 6.18 -16.26 -16.04
N GLU A 204 5.59 -17.42 -16.33
CA GLU A 204 6.25 -18.50 -17.06
C GLU A 204 6.19 -18.23 -18.57
N ALA A 205 5.00 -17.86 -19.07
CA ALA A 205 4.80 -17.46 -20.46
C ALA A 205 5.32 -16.04 -20.76
N LYS A 206 5.67 -15.28 -19.73
CA LYS A 206 6.24 -13.91 -19.79
C LYS A 206 5.40 -12.97 -20.63
N LYS A 207 4.09 -12.94 -20.39
CA LYS A 207 3.17 -12.08 -21.13
C LYS A 207 1.90 -11.77 -20.34
N LEU A 208 1.27 -10.64 -20.68
CA LEU A 208 -0.11 -10.36 -20.33
C LEU A 208 -1.03 -11.38 -21.03
N VAL A 209 -1.76 -12.20 -20.25
CA VAL A 209 -2.64 -13.26 -20.78
C VAL A 209 -4.11 -12.91 -20.71
N LYS A 210 -4.49 -11.97 -19.84
CA LYS A 210 -5.87 -11.53 -19.67
C LYS A 210 -5.89 -10.09 -19.17
N SER A 211 -6.89 -9.34 -19.59
CA SER A 211 -7.28 -8.06 -18.97
C SER A 211 -8.77 -8.06 -18.71
N TYR A 212 -9.19 -7.39 -17.64
CA TYR A 212 -10.60 -7.14 -17.34
C TYR A 212 -10.76 -5.81 -16.62
N SER A 213 -11.98 -5.26 -16.64
CA SER A 213 -12.31 -4.00 -15.97
C SER A 213 -11.94 -4.03 -14.48
N ALA A 214 -11.34 -2.94 -14.00
CA ALA A 214 -11.16 -2.70 -12.57
C ALA A 214 -12.44 -2.15 -11.90
N HIS A 215 -13.50 -1.92 -12.68
CA HIS A 215 -14.81 -1.40 -12.25
C HIS A 215 -14.75 -0.01 -11.59
N GLY A 216 -13.77 0.81 -11.97
CA GLY A 216 -13.55 2.17 -11.46
C GLY A 216 -12.81 3.06 -12.46
N GLU A 217 -12.31 4.20 -11.99
CA GLU A 217 -11.55 5.17 -12.76
C GLU A 217 -10.19 5.45 -12.11
N ARG A 218 -9.09 5.13 -12.81
CA ARG A 218 -7.72 5.23 -12.31
C ARG A 218 -7.45 4.27 -11.13
N PRO A 219 -7.53 2.95 -11.35
CA PRO A 219 -7.07 1.97 -10.37
C PRO A 219 -5.56 2.10 -10.18
N VAL A 220 -5.09 2.22 -8.93
CA VAL A 220 -3.67 2.55 -8.67
C VAL A 220 -2.90 1.37 -8.11
N ASN A 221 -3.44 0.70 -7.10
CA ASN A 221 -2.79 -0.41 -6.41
C ASN A 221 -3.81 -1.49 -6.07
N LEU A 222 -3.31 -2.69 -5.81
CA LEU A 222 -4.13 -3.85 -5.49
C LEU A 222 -3.41 -4.79 -4.52
N VAL A 223 -4.20 -5.59 -3.79
CA VAL A 223 -3.70 -6.71 -2.98
C VAL A 223 -4.52 -7.97 -3.25
N LEU A 224 -3.84 -9.12 -3.26
CA LEU A 224 -4.45 -10.43 -3.46
C LEU A 224 -4.78 -11.08 -2.11
N ASP A 225 -6.06 -11.40 -1.91
CA ASP A 225 -6.50 -12.34 -0.90
C ASP A 225 -6.44 -13.77 -1.47
N LYS A 226 -5.26 -14.36 -1.38
CA LYS A 226 -4.93 -15.64 -2.02
C LYS A 226 -5.86 -16.79 -1.60
N PRO A 227 -6.17 -17.00 -0.31
CA PRO A 227 -7.07 -18.08 0.11
C PRO A 227 -8.45 -18.07 -0.55
N THR A 228 -8.98 -16.89 -0.88
CA THR A 228 -10.33 -16.75 -1.45
C THR A 228 -10.33 -16.38 -2.94
N GLY A 229 -9.16 -16.12 -3.54
CA GLY A 229 -9.04 -15.72 -4.93
C GLY A 229 -9.66 -14.35 -5.24
N ARG A 230 -9.61 -13.40 -4.29
CA ARG A 230 -10.15 -12.05 -4.44
C ARG A 230 -9.04 -11.02 -4.56
N LEU A 231 -9.23 -10.03 -5.43
CA LEU A 231 -8.41 -8.82 -5.48
C LEU A 231 -9.16 -7.69 -4.79
N PHE A 232 -8.47 -6.94 -3.94
CA PHE A 232 -8.92 -5.65 -3.45
C PHE A 232 -8.13 -4.57 -4.17
N VAL A 233 -8.82 -3.71 -4.93
CA VAL A 233 -8.22 -2.72 -5.81
C VAL A 233 -8.62 -1.33 -5.33
N VAL A 234 -7.65 -0.46 -5.05
CA VAL A 234 -7.95 0.95 -4.77
C VAL A 234 -8.11 1.73 -6.06
N ASP A 235 -9.21 2.47 -6.11
CA ASP A 235 -9.56 3.32 -7.23
C ASP A 235 -9.53 4.79 -6.81
N GLN A 236 -8.62 5.55 -7.42
CA GLN A 236 -8.36 6.93 -6.99
C GLN A 236 -9.39 7.92 -7.56
N GLY A 237 -10.02 7.60 -8.70
CA GLY A 237 -11.03 8.44 -9.33
C GLY A 237 -12.38 8.31 -8.63
N THR A 238 -12.81 7.09 -8.31
CA THR A 238 -14.10 6.85 -7.63
C THR A 238 -13.99 6.91 -6.11
N ASN A 239 -12.79 6.86 -5.53
CA ASN A 239 -12.55 6.81 -4.09
C ASN A 239 -13.16 5.55 -3.44
N GLU A 240 -13.00 4.42 -4.11
CA GLU A 240 -13.54 3.12 -3.69
C GLU A 240 -12.42 2.08 -3.57
N VAL A 241 -12.69 1.02 -2.81
CA VAL A 241 -12.01 -0.27 -2.92
C VAL A 241 -12.94 -1.24 -3.64
N ASN A 242 -12.53 -1.66 -4.83
CA ASN A 242 -13.26 -2.64 -5.63
C ASN A 242 -12.75 -4.05 -5.31
N VAL A 243 -13.67 -4.94 -4.92
CA VAL A 243 -13.39 -6.34 -4.64
C VAL A 243 -13.78 -7.16 -5.87
N ILE A 244 -12.83 -7.86 -6.47
CA ILE A 244 -12.97 -8.53 -7.76
C ILE A 244 -12.52 -9.98 -7.65
N LYS A 245 -13.23 -10.93 -8.28
CA LYS A 245 -12.75 -12.32 -8.42
C LYS A 245 -11.52 -12.33 -9.33
N ALA A 246 -10.38 -12.75 -8.81
CA ALA A 246 -9.09 -12.67 -9.50
C ALA A 246 -9.06 -13.47 -10.82
N GLU A 247 -9.76 -14.61 -10.86
CA GLU A 247 -9.83 -15.48 -12.03
C GLU A 247 -10.74 -14.92 -13.14
N SER A 248 -11.96 -14.52 -12.79
CA SER A 248 -12.98 -14.13 -13.78
C SER A 248 -12.99 -12.65 -14.11
N GLY A 249 -12.57 -11.77 -13.19
CA GLY A 249 -12.73 -10.32 -13.30
C GLY A 249 -14.11 -9.81 -12.86
N GLU A 250 -14.95 -10.69 -12.30
CA GLU A 250 -16.28 -10.34 -11.80
C GLU A 250 -16.19 -9.47 -10.55
N LEU A 251 -16.92 -8.36 -10.56
CA LEU A 251 -17.06 -7.48 -9.40
C LEU A 251 -17.87 -8.17 -8.30
N ILE A 252 -17.30 -8.28 -7.11
CA ILE A 252 -17.98 -8.79 -5.92
C ILE A 252 -18.60 -7.63 -5.14
N ARG A 253 -17.84 -6.55 -4.95
CA ARG A 253 -18.27 -5.42 -4.12
C ARG A 253 -17.52 -4.14 -4.46
N LYS A 254 -18.21 -3.00 -4.31
CA LYS A 254 -17.59 -1.68 -4.17
C LYS A 254 -17.72 -1.23 -2.73
N ILE A 255 -16.60 -0.82 -2.13
CA ILE A 255 -16.53 -0.40 -0.73
C ILE A 255 -16.08 1.05 -0.71
N PRO A 256 -16.81 1.98 -0.07
CA PRO A 256 -16.39 3.37 0.01
C PRO A 256 -15.05 3.50 0.76
N ALA A 257 -14.14 4.30 0.22
CA ALA A 257 -12.91 4.73 0.86
C ALA A 257 -12.90 6.25 1.04
N GLY A 258 -11.79 6.79 1.54
CA GLY A 258 -11.57 8.25 1.56
C GLY A 258 -11.02 8.76 0.24
N LYS A 259 -11.03 10.08 0.08
CA LYS A 259 -10.57 10.73 -1.14
C LYS A 259 -9.09 10.45 -1.42
N GLY A 260 -8.80 10.15 -2.68
CA GLY A 260 -7.44 9.88 -3.13
C GLY A 260 -6.87 8.59 -2.56
N ALA A 261 -7.68 7.55 -2.39
CA ALA A 261 -7.25 6.19 -2.05
C ALA A 261 -6.05 5.78 -2.94
N LEU A 262 -4.97 5.31 -2.31
CA LEU A 262 -3.68 5.14 -2.99
C LEU A 262 -2.93 3.86 -2.59
N GLY A 263 -2.60 3.71 -1.32
CA GLY A 263 -1.93 2.52 -0.80
C GLY A 263 -2.96 1.53 -0.29
N ILE A 264 -2.73 0.23 -0.49
CA ILE A 264 -3.59 -0.84 0.04
C ILE A 264 -2.77 -2.02 0.53
N LYS A 265 -3.14 -2.60 1.67
CA LYS A 265 -2.53 -3.82 2.20
C LYS A 265 -3.54 -4.63 3.00
N MET A 266 -3.33 -5.94 3.06
CA MET A 266 -4.20 -6.88 3.78
C MET A 266 -3.45 -7.55 4.93
N ASP A 267 -4.13 -7.71 6.07
CA ASP A 267 -3.84 -8.70 7.09
C ASP A 267 -4.86 -9.86 6.93
N PRO A 268 -4.46 -10.98 6.32
CA PRO A 268 -5.36 -12.11 6.12
C PRO A 268 -5.68 -12.85 7.43
N VAL A 269 -4.81 -12.76 8.45
CA VAL A 269 -5.02 -13.44 9.75
C VAL A 269 -6.17 -12.78 10.50
N ARG A 270 -6.21 -11.45 10.52
CA ARG A 270 -7.25 -10.66 11.19
C ARG A 270 -8.39 -10.25 10.27
N LYS A 271 -8.35 -10.63 8.98
CA LYS A 271 -9.36 -10.30 7.98
C LYS A 271 -9.55 -8.78 7.83
N ARG A 272 -8.44 -8.06 7.70
CA ARG A 272 -8.41 -6.60 7.58
C ARG A 272 -7.78 -6.18 6.27
N VAL A 273 -8.36 -5.19 5.61
CA VAL A 273 -7.76 -4.48 4.48
C VAL A 273 -7.66 -3.00 4.87
N TYR A 274 -6.47 -2.44 4.70
CA TYR A 274 -6.16 -1.06 5.02
C TYR A 274 -5.94 -0.28 3.75
N THR A 275 -6.51 0.92 3.66
CA THR A 275 -6.37 1.81 2.52
C THR A 275 -5.95 3.20 2.97
N ALA A 276 -4.84 3.71 2.42
CA ALA A 276 -4.36 5.06 2.67
C ALA A 276 -5.07 6.06 1.74
N ASN A 277 -5.78 7.03 2.33
CA ASN A 277 -6.58 8.04 1.62
C ASN A 277 -5.81 9.35 1.55
N ARG A 278 -5.04 9.52 0.49
CA ARG A 278 -4.01 10.57 0.43
C ARG A 278 -4.57 11.99 0.49
N GLN A 279 -5.74 12.23 -0.11
CA GLN A 279 -6.31 13.58 -0.12
C GLN A 279 -7.03 13.89 1.19
N ASP A 280 -7.72 12.90 1.76
CA ASP A 280 -8.47 13.05 3.00
C ASP A 280 -7.62 13.04 4.27
N GLY A 281 -6.41 12.48 4.23
CA GLY A 281 -5.54 12.42 5.43
C GLY A 281 -5.82 11.21 6.33
N THR A 282 -6.62 10.25 5.86
CA THR A 282 -7.14 9.15 6.66
C THR A 282 -6.67 7.79 6.15
N VAL A 283 -6.94 6.75 6.94
CA VAL A 283 -6.81 5.34 6.59
C VAL A 283 -8.15 4.66 6.79
N THR A 284 -8.69 4.04 5.74
CA THR A 284 -9.90 3.22 5.85
C THR A 284 -9.51 1.79 6.22
N VAL A 285 -10.16 1.23 7.23
CA VAL A 285 -10.03 -0.18 7.65
C VAL A 285 -11.29 -0.92 7.25
N ILE A 286 -11.13 -2.01 6.50
CA ILE A 286 -12.21 -2.80 5.91
C ILE A 286 -12.11 -4.23 6.45
N ASP A 287 -13.24 -4.82 6.81
CA ASP A 287 -13.35 -6.25 7.07
C ASP A 287 -13.37 -7.01 5.74
N SER A 288 -12.40 -7.91 5.51
CA SER A 288 -12.24 -8.56 4.20
C SER A 288 -13.35 -9.55 3.85
N ASP A 289 -14.14 -10.01 4.83
CA ASP A 289 -15.20 -11.00 4.61
C ASP A 289 -16.56 -10.35 4.45
N SER A 290 -16.93 -9.47 5.38
CA SER A 290 -18.22 -8.77 5.36
C SER A 290 -18.22 -7.51 4.48
N TYR A 291 -17.05 -7.08 4.02
CA TYR A 291 -16.85 -5.86 3.21
C TYR A 291 -17.30 -4.56 3.90
N LYS A 292 -17.45 -4.60 5.23
CA LYS A 292 -17.82 -3.42 6.01
C LYS A 292 -16.58 -2.57 6.28
N VAL A 293 -16.75 -1.26 6.19
CA VAL A 293 -15.79 -0.31 6.76
C VAL A 293 -15.91 -0.39 8.28
N LEU A 294 -14.83 -0.82 8.92
CA LEU A 294 -14.73 -0.97 10.36
C LEU A 294 -14.32 0.33 11.04
N ALA A 295 -13.45 1.10 10.39
CA ALA A 295 -12.97 2.38 10.89
C ALA A 295 -12.45 3.27 9.76
N THR A 296 -12.48 4.58 10.02
CA THR A 296 -11.73 5.59 9.27
C THR A 296 -10.85 6.31 10.27
N LEU A 297 -9.53 6.14 10.16
CA LEU A 297 -8.56 6.60 11.14
C LEU A 297 -7.80 7.80 10.60
N GLU A 298 -7.59 8.81 11.44
CA GLU A 298 -6.68 9.91 11.12
C GLU A 298 -5.24 9.38 11.08
N ALA A 299 -4.52 9.66 10.00
CA ALA A 299 -3.16 9.16 9.78
C ALA A 299 -2.13 10.28 9.60
N GLY A 300 -2.49 11.38 8.93
CA GLY A 300 -1.60 12.52 8.70
C GLY A 300 -2.05 13.37 7.52
N SER A 301 -1.23 14.33 7.07
CA SER A 301 -1.67 15.28 6.04
C SER A 301 -1.86 14.67 4.65
N ALA A 302 -0.99 13.77 4.22
CA ALA A 302 -1.16 12.99 2.98
C ALA A 302 -0.59 11.56 3.09
N PRO A 303 -1.35 10.61 3.67
CA PRO A 303 -1.03 9.18 3.70
C PRO A 303 -0.69 8.66 2.31
N ASN A 304 0.38 7.87 2.20
CA ASN A 304 0.89 7.39 0.91
C ASN A 304 0.82 5.87 0.80
N THR A 305 1.49 5.16 1.71
CA THR A 305 1.60 3.71 1.70
C THR A 305 1.19 3.16 3.06
N VAL A 306 0.58 1.97 3.07
CA VAL A 306 0.30 1.19 4.27
C VAL A 306 0.93 -0.19 4.13
N VAL A 307 1.55 -0.68 5.20
CA VAL A 307 1.99 -2.08 5.33
C VAL A 307 1.51 -2.65 6.65
N VAL A 308 1.42 -3.98 6.73
CA VAL A 308 1.00 -4.68 7.95
C VAL A 308 2.02 -5.76 8.26
N ASN A 309 2.39 -5.88 9.54
CA ASN A 309 3.07 -7.06 10.05
C ASN A 309 1.99 -8.08 10.42
N THR A 310 1.81 -9.10 9.61
CA THR A 310 0.72 -10.08 9.73
C THR A 310 0.81 -10.92 11.00
N LYS A 311 2.01 -11.11 11.54
CA LYS A 311 2.20 -11.82 12.83
C LYS A 311 1.60 -11.03 13.99
N THR A 312 1.89 -9.74 14.08
CA THR A 312 1.47 -8.88 15.19
C THR A 312 0.15 -8.17 14.96
N GLY A 313 -0.24 -7.95 13.71
CA GLY A 313 -1.40 -7.15 13.29
C GLY A 313 -1.14 -5.64 13.28
N ALA A 314 0.07 -5.20 13.62
CA ALA A 314 0.43 -3.79 13.58
C ALA A 314 0.53 -3.30 12.13
N ALA A 315 -0.16 -2.20 11.82
CA ALA A 315 -0.09 -1.52 10.53
C ALA A 315 0.70 -0.22 10.64
N TYR A 316 1.46 0.10 9.58
CA TYR A 316 2.33 1.27 9.51
C TYR A 316 1.99 2.06 8.25
N VAL A 317 1.88 3.38 8.38
CA VAL A 317 1.43 4.25 7.31
C VAL A 317 2.41 5.41 7.14
N THR A 318 2.97 5.60 5.95
CA THR A 318 3.76 6.80 5.65
C THR A 318 2.83 7.96 5.32
N ASN A 319 3.11 9.14 5.89
CA ASN A 319 2.40 10.37 5.57
C ASN A 319 3.36 11.42 5.06
N LYS A 320 3.02 11.98 3.90
CA LYS A 320 3.77 13.07 3.30
C LYS A 320 3.21 14.40 3.77
N THR A 321 4.08 15.37 3.91
CA THR A 321 3.70 16.76 4.13
C THR A 321 3.00 17.30 2.88
N LYS A 322 1.78 17.82 3.02
CA LYS A 322 1.19 18.64 1.94
C LYS A 322 2.00 19.93 1.79
N PRO A 323 2.47 20.30 0.59
CA PRO A 323 3.03 21.62 0.37
C PRO A 323 1.99 22.66 0.82
N MET A 324 2.39 23.69 1.57
CA MET A 324 1.48 24.79 1.89
C MET A 324 0.85 25.30 0.60
N GLN A 325 -0.48 25.27 0.50
CA GLN A 325 -1.17 26.01 -0.55
C GLN A 325 -0.88 27.47 -0.29
N ARG A 326 -0.21 28.14 -1.24
CA ARG A 326 -0.10 29.60 -1.19
C ARG A 326 -1.54 30.15 -1.20
N PRO A 327 -1.88 31.15 -0.37
CA PRO A 327 -3.16 31.83 -0.49
C PRO A 327 -3.31 32.27 -1.95
N GLN A 328 -4.44 31.97 -2.58
CA GLN A 328 -4.77 32.57 -3.86
C GLN A 328 -4.79 34.08 -3.65
N GLY A 329 -3.70 34.74 -4.02
CA GLY A 329 -3.65 36.21 -4.04
C GLY A 329 -4.75 36.67 -4.98
N GLY A 330 -5.72 37.41 -4.45
CA GLY A 330 -6.78 38.00 -5.23
C GLY A 330 -6.18 38.80 -6.37
N GLN A 331 -6.41 38.36 -7.61
CA GLN A 331 -6.24 39.23 -8.75
C GLN A 331 -7.37 40.25 -8.69
N GLY A 332 -7.03 41.44 -8.19
CA GLY A 332 -7.82 42.64 -8.39
C GLY A 332 -7.87 42.96 -9.88
N GLY A 333 -9.03 42.73 -10.48
CA GLY A 333 -9.42 43.23 -11.79
C GLY A 333 -10.90 43.59 -11.70
N GLY A 334 -11.20 44.89 -11.61
CA GLY A 334 -12.54 45.37 -11.33
C GLY A 334 -13.50 45.22 -12.51
N GLN A 335 -14.75 44.88 -12.21
CA GLN A 335 -15.97 45.42 -12.83
C GLN A 335 -17.19 45.07 -11.95
N ARG A 336 -18.14 46.02 -11.86
CA ARG A 336 -19.31 46.06 -10.95
C ARG A 336 -20.50 45.18 -11.43
N PRO A 337 -21.53 44.97 -10.59
CA PRO A 337 -22.29 43.70 -10.53
C PRO A 337 -23.61 43.72 -11.30
N GLN A 338 -24.10 42.54 -11.67
CA GLN A 338 -25.52 42.26 -11.90
C GLN A 338 -25.93 40.96 -11.18
N GLY A 339 -27.17 40.96 -10.68
CA GLY A 339 -27.63 40.12 -9.58
C GLY A 339 -27.98 38.67 -9.93
N GLY A 340 -28.33 37.89 -8.90
CA GLY A 340 -29.20 36.73 -9.06
C GLY A 340 -28.73 35.40 -8.44
N GLN A 341 -29.02 35.25 -7.13
CA GLN A 341 -29.46 34.03 -6.42
C GLN A 341 -28.78 32.66 -6.61
N GLY A 342 -28.33 32.11 -5.47
CA GLY A 342 -28.72 30.76 -5.05
C GLY A 342 -27.73 29.62 -5.33
N GLY A 343 -26.61 29.58 -4.61
CA GLY A 343 -25.75 28.39 -4.53
C GLY A 343 -25.29 28.18 -3.09
N GLY A 344 -25.72 27.09 -2.47
CA GLY A 344 -25.39 26.75 -1.09
C GLY A 344 -23.87 26.70 -0.88
N GLN A 345 -23.40 27.36 0.18
CA GLN A 345 -22.03 27.22 0.64
C GLN A 345 -21.86 25.78 1.15
N GLU A 346 -21.34 24.89 0.32
CA GLU A 346 -20.61 23.74 0.84
C GLU A 346 -19.50 24.31 1.73
N GLY A 347 -19.62 24.07 3.03
CA GLY A 347 -18.65 24.52 4.02
C GLY A 347 -17.27 24.04 3.60
N GLN A 348 -16.45 24.97 3.10
CA GLN A 348 -15.04 24.73 2.90
C GLN A 348 -14.48 24.31 4.25
N ARG A 349 -14.07 23.03 4.36
CA ARG A 349 -13.28 22.59 5.51
C ARG A 349 -12.11 23.55 5.65
N PRO A 350 -11.75 23.98 6.87
CA PRO A 350 -10.60 24.83 7.09
C PRO A 350 -9.39 24.27 6.34
N ALA A 351 -8.58 25.15 5.75
CA ALA A 351 -7.30 24.73 5.18
C ALA A 351 -6.56 23.90 6.24
N PRO A 352 -6.04 22.71 5.89
CA PRO A 352 -5.40 21.85 6.87
C PRO A 352 -4.26 22.62 7.53
N ALA A 353 -4.20 22.55 8.87
CA ALA A 353 -3.14 23.17 9.64
C ALA A 353 -1.76 22.74 9.07
N PRO A 354 -0.76 23.63 9.03
CA PRO A 354 0.59 23.24 8.62
C PRO A 354 1.06 22.07 9.47
N ASP A 355 1.52 21.01 8.82
CA ASP A 355 1.96 19.78 9.49
C ASP A 355 3.26 20.06 10.25
N PRO A 356 3.22 20.18 11.59
CA PRO A 356 4.39 20.64 12.36
C PRO A 356 5.50 19.58 12.39
N LEU A 357 5.18 18.32 12.07
CA LEU A 357 6.13 17.22 12.08
C LEU A 357 6.81 17.02 10.73
N GLY A 358 6.20 17.49 9.65
CA GLY A 358 6.64 17.17 8.29
C GLY A 358 6.27 15.73 7.93
N ASP A 359 7.17 15.02 7.23
CA ASP A 359 6.90 13.64 6.84
C ASP A 359 6.96 12.70 8.04
N THR A 360 5.97 11.81 8.18
CA THR A 360 5.78 10.97 9.36
C THR A 360 5.49 9.51 8.99
N VAL A 361 5.60 8.63 10.00
CA VAL A 361 4.96 7.31 10.00
C VAL A 361 3.95 7.24 11.13
N THR A 362 2.79 6.65 10.86
CA THR A 362 1.73 6.37 11.83
C THR A 362 1.63 4.87 12.07
N LEU A 363 1.61 4.46 13.33
CA LEU A 363 1.35 3.11 13.81
C LEU A 363 -0.14 2.96 14.17
N ILE A 364 -0.77 1.92 13.65
CA ILE A 364 -2.13 1.50 13.97
C ILE A 364 -2.02 0.10 14.59
N LEU A 365 -2.59 -0.07 15.79
CA LEU A 365 -2.63 -1.37 16.48
C LEU A 365 -3.90 -2.15 16.12
N PRO A 366 -3.83 -3.50 16.15
CA PRO A 366 -4.90 -4.39 15.70
C PRO A 366 -6.20 -4.30 16.49
#